data_AF-A0A565C5C9-F1
#
_entry.id   AF-A0A565C5C9-F1
#
_cell.length_a   1.000
_cell.length_b   1.000
_cell.length_c   1.000
_cell.angle_alpha   90.00
_cell.angle_beta   90.00
_cell.angle_gamma   90.00
#
_symmetry.space_group_name_H-M   'P 1'
#
loop_
_entity.id
_entity.type
_entity.pdbx_description
1 polymer ?
#
loop_
_entity_poly.entity_id
_entity_poly.type
_entity_poly.pdbx_seq_one_letter_code
_entity_poly.pdbx_strand_id
1 'polypeptide(L)' 'MTIPTAAMSELGNSTAIYHSHRGAALSELEKIWEAVKECEKAINLDPKLFIAHNNLALVLLRLGQVDNARKHSVK' A
#
# COMPACT_ATOMS: atom_id res chain seq x y z
N MET A 1 -1.31 23.74 23.36
CA MET A 1 -1.40 23.78 21.88
C MET A 1 -1.79 22.37 21.44
N THR A 2 -3.09 22.07 21.42
CA THR A 2 -3.62 20.75 21.03
C THR A 2 -3.57 20.66 19.52
N ILE A 3 -2.63 19.87 19.00
CA ILE A 3 -2.57 19.55 17.58
C ILE A 3 -3.87 18.82 17.25
N PRO A 4 -4.69 19.29 16.30
CA PRO A 4 -5.96 18.65 16.00
C PRO A 4 -5.71 17.21 15.54
N THR A 5 -6.45 16.26 16.12
CA THR A 5 -6.40 14.82 15.80
C THR A 5 -6.56 14.54 14.31
N ALA A 6 -7.19 15.46 13.57
CA ALA A 6 -7.28 15.46 12.11
C ALA A 6 -5.91 15.56 11.41
N ALA A 7 -4.99 16.40 11.88
CA ALA A 7 -3.66 16.58 11.27
C ALA A 7 -2.79 15.32 11.44
N MET A 8 -2.97 14.58 12.53
CA MET A 8 -2.28 13.31 12.77
C MET A 8 -2.77 12.22 11.80
N SER A 9 -4.08 12.22 11.51
CA SER A 9 -4.69 11.31 10.54
C SER A 9 -4.34 11.67 9.09
N GLU A 10 -4.24 12.97 8.76
CA GLU A 10 -3.79 13.42 7.44
C GLU A 10 -2.30 13.11 7.19
N LEU A 11 -1.45 13.21 8.22
CA LEU A 11 -0.03 12.84 8.11
C LEU A 11 0.15 11.32 7.92
N GLY A 12 -0.66 10.51 8.62
CA GLY A 12 -0.72 9.06 8.44
C GLY A 12 -1.16 8.67 7.02
N ASN A 13 -2.19 9.36 6.49
CA ASN A 13 -2.65 9.17 5.11
C ASN A 13 -1.58 9.55 4.07
N SER A 14 -0.91 10.68 4.24
CA SER A 14 0.17 11.12 3.33
C SER A 14 1.34 10.13 3.31
N THR A 15 1.67 9.56 4.48
CA THR A 15 2.71 8.54 4.62
C THR A 15 2.28 7.20 4.00
N ALA A 16 1.02 6.80 4.15
CA ALA A 16 0.46 5.62 3.50
C ALA A 16 0.49 5.72 1.97
N ILE A 17 0.15 6.89 1.42
CA ILE A 17 0.23 7.17 -0.03
C ILE A 17 1.68 7.07 -0.51
N TYR A 18 2.63 7.65 0.22
CA TYR A 18 4.05 7.56 -0.10
C TYR A 18 4.53 6.11 -0.20
N HIS A 19 4.22 5.28 0.80
CA HIS A 19 4.58 3.86 0.79
C HIS A 19 3.90 3.10 -0.36
N SER A 20 2.66 3.45 -0.71
CA SER A 20 1.94 2.87 -1.86
C SER A 20 2.65 3.15 -3.18
N HIS A 21 3.05 4.42 -3.42
CA HIS A 21 3.75 4.81 -4.64
C HIS A 21 5.15 4.19 -4.71
N ARG A 22 5.84 4.12 -3.57
CA ARG A 22 7.14 3.44 -3.48
C ARG A 22 7.03 1.96 -3.80
N GLY A 23 5.97 1.30 -3.31
CA GLY A 23 5.67 -0.10 -3.65
C GLY A 23 5.45 -0.31 -5.15
N ALA A 24 4.68 0.57 -5.79
CA ALA A 24 4.49 0.53 -7.25
C ALA A 24 5.81 0.71 -8.01
N ALA A 25 6.63 1.69 -7.63
CA ALA A 25 7.94 1.90 -8.26
C ALA A 25 8.89 0.69 -8.09
N LEU A 26 8.89 0.07 -6.91
CA LEU A 26 9.68 -1.14 -6.64
C LEU A 26 9.19 -2.34 -7.45
N SER A 27 7.88 -2.43 -7.69
CA SER A 27 7.33 -3.42 -8.62
C SER A 27 7.97 -3.24 -10.00
N GLU A 28 7.91 -2.05 -10.58
CA GLU A 28 8.50 -1.78 -11.90
C GLU A 28 10.01 -2.10 -11.95
N LEU A 29 10.73 -1.97 -10.85
CA LEU A 29 12.14 -2.34 -10.71
C LEU A 29 12.38 -3.84 -10.48
N GLU A 30 11.36 -4.68 -10.60
CA GLU A 30 11.37 -6.14 -10.32
C GLU A 30 11.78 -6.50 -8.88
N LYS A 31 11.76 -5.51 -7.97
CA LYS A 31 12.03 -5.69 -6.54
C LYS A 31 10.75 -6.09 -5.81
N ILE A 32 10.20 -7.24 -6.23
CA ILE A 32 8.84 -7.66 -5.89
C ILE A 32 8.63 -7.81 -4.37
N TRP A 33 9.60 -8.39 -3.65
CA TRP A 33 9.50 -8.56 -2.20
C TRP A 33 9.53 -7.23 -1.43
N GLU A 34 10.29 -6.24 -1.91
CA GLU A 34 10.31 -4.90 -1.33
C GLU A 34 9.00 -4.16 -1.63
N ALA A 35 8.45 -4.34 -2.83
CA ALA A 35 7.16 -3.78 -3.22
C ALA A 35 6.01 -4.26 -2.32
N VAL A 36 5.96 -5.55 -2.01
CA VAL A 36 4.97 -6.12 -1.06
C VAL A 36 5.09 -5.44 0.30
N LYS A 37 6.30 -5.38 0.87
CA LYS A 37 6.53 -4.78 2.20
C LYS A 37 6.09 -3.33 2.27
N GLU A 38 6.34 -2.56 1.22
CA GLU A 38 5.93 -1.15 1.17
C GLU A 38 4.40 -1.01 1.04
N CYS A 39 3.74 -1.84 0.25
CA CYS A 39 2.28 -1.84 0.18
C CYS A 39 1.63 -2.29 1.50
N GLU A 40 2.19 -3.29 2.20
CA GLU A 40 1.73 -3.71 3.53
C GLU A 40 1.88 -2.59 4.57
N LYS A 41 2.98 -1.84 4.55
CA LYS A 41 3.15 -0.65 5.40
C LYS A 41 2.07 0.39 5.13
N ALA A 42 1.76 0.65 3.85
CA ALA A 42 0.71 1.56 3.48
C ALA A 42 -0.66 1.12 4.02
N ILE A 43 -0.98 -0.18 3.93
CA ILE A 43 -2.22 -0.75 4.50
C ILE A 43 -2.23 -0.67 6.02
N ASN A 44 -1.10 -0.86 6.70
CA ASN A 44 -1.02 -0.74 8.16
C ASN A 44 -1.23 0.70 8.64
N LEU A 45 -0.81 1.69 7.84
CA LEU A 45 -0.99 3.11 8.13
C LEU A 45 -2.41 3.58 7.82
N ASP A 46 -2.94 3.17 6.67
CA ASP A 46 -4.32 3.39 6.28
C ASP A 46 -4.92 2.11 5.66
N PRO A 47 -5.64 1.31 6.47
CA PRO A 47 -6.28 0.09 6.00
C PRO A 47 -7.37 0.32 4.95
N LYS A 48 -7.86 1.55 4.80
CA LYS A 48 -8.89 1.93 3.82
C LYS A 48 -8.29 2.52 2.56
N LEU A 49 -6.97 2.68 2.47
CA LEU A 49 -6.30 3.23 1.31
C LEU A 49 -6.40 2.25 0.12
N PHE A 50 -7.37 2.52 -0.75
CA PHE A 50 -7.64 1.70 -1.93
C PHE A 50 -6.40 1.52 -2.83
N ILE A 51 -5.59 2.57 -2.98
CA ILE A 51 -4.37 2.55 -3.81
C ILE A 51 -3.36 1.51 -3.28
N ALA A 52 -3.21 1.39 -1.95
CA ALA A 52 -2.28 0.44 -1.35
C ALA A 52 -2.70 -1.01 -1.61
N HIS A 53 -4.00 -1.29 -1.45
CA HIS A 53 -4.59 -2.60 -1.73
C HIS A 53 -4.48 -2.98 -3.21
N ASN A 54 -4.76 -2.04 -4.11
CA ASN A 54 -4.64 -2.25 -5.55
C ASN A 54 -3.18 -2.52 -5.96
N ASN A 55 -2.22 -1.75 -5.43
CA ASN A 55 -0.80 -1.96 -5.70
C ASN A 55 -0.33 -3.32 -5.15
N LEU A 56 -0.75 -3.71 -3.95
CA LEU A 56 -0.44 -5.03 -3.39
C LEU A 56 -1.02 -6.15 -4.27
N ALA A 57 -2.27 -6.02 -4.72
CA ALA A 57 -2.88 -6.99 -5.62
C ALA A 57 -2.09 -7.14 -6.93
N LEU A 58 -1.69 -6.04 -7.55
CA LEU A 58 -0.88 -6.05 -8.77
C LEU A 58 0.47 -6.74 -8.55
N VAL A 59 1.15 -6.44 -7.45
CA VAL A 59 2.43 -7.06 -7.08
C VAL A 59 2.26 -8.57 -6.84
N LEU A 60 1.18 -8.98 -6.17
CA LEU A 60 0.86 -10.39 -5.95
C LEU A 60 0.51 -11.14 -7.24
N LEU A 61 -0.13 -10.48 -8.20
CA LEU A 61 -0.35 -11.05 -9.54
C LEU A 61 0.98 -11.31 -10.26
N ARG A 62 1.96 -10.40 -10.14
CA ARG A 62 3.30 -10.59 -10.72
C ARG A 62 4.09 -11.72 -10.05
N LEU A 63 3.80 -12.03 -8.78
CA LEU A 63 4.32 -13.22 -8.08
C LEU A 63 3.61 -14.53 -8.50
N GLY A 64 2.55 -14.47 -9.31
CA GLY A 64 1.69 -15.62 -9.59
C GLY A 64 0.77 -16.01 -8.42
N GLN A 65 0.70 -15.21 -7.36
CA GLN A 65 -0.16 -15.44 -6.20
C GLN A 65 -1.56 -14.86 -6.41
N VAL A 66 -2.26 -15.38 -7.41
CA VAL A 66 -3.58 -14.87 -7.85
C VAL A 66 -4.63 -14.92 -6.72
N ASP A 67 -4.59 -15.95 -5.87
CA ASP A 67 -5.55 -16.08 -4.75
C ASP A 67 -5.33 -15.05 -3.64
N ASN A 68 -4.08 -14.67 -3.37
CA ASN A 68 -3.78 -13.59 -2.44
C ASN A 68 -4.11 -12.24 -3.06
N ALA A 69 -3.82 -12.04 -4.35
CA ALA A 69 -4.18 -10.82 -5.05
C ALA A 69 -5.69 -10.55 -5.00
N ARG A 70 -6.53 -11.58 -5.18
CA ARG A 70 -7.99 -11.46 -5.14
C ARG A 70 -8.55 -11.02 -3.79
N LYS A 71 -7.85 -11.34 -2.69
CA LYS A 71 -8.22 -10.87 -1.35
C LYS A 71 -7.96 -9.37 -1.16
N HIS A 72 -6.95 -8.84 -1.86
CA HIS A 72 -6.55 -7.44 -1.79
C HIS A 72 -7.10 -6.58 -2.94
N SER A 73 -7.60 -7.17 -4.04
CA SER A 73 -8.35 -6.43 -5.05
C SER A 73 -9.73 -6.11 -4.46
N VAL A 74 -9.85 -4.98 -3.78
CA VAL A 74 -11.12 -4.50 -3.23
C VAL A 74 -12.10 -4.30 -4.40
N LYS A 75 -13.33 -4.80 -4.25
CA LYS A 75 -14.45 -4.56 -5.16
C LYS A 75 -14.90 -3.11 -5.13
#